data_AF-A0A8J6BE01-F1
#
_entry.id   AF-A0A8J6BE01-F1
#
_cell.length_a   1.000
_cell.length_b   1.000
_cell.length_c   1.000
_cell.angle_alpha   90.00
_cell.angle_beta   90.00
_cell.angle_gamma   90.00
#
_symmetry.space_group_name_H-M   'P 1'
#
loop_
_entity.id
_entity.type
_entity.pdbx_description
1 polymer ?
#
loop_
_entity_poly.entity_id
_entity_poly.type
_entity_poly.pdbx_seq_one_letter_code
_entity_poly.pdbx_strand_id
1 'polypeptide(L)'
;MLARGSAELCDQMIQMRVVHHLLFVMGNTEHTESQRQASRAVEYLASVSPVVEDQLRIAIGEKLLRMLMENAETLYTKLDPTQVDVLLSNQVSVPGVKEVTK
;
A
#
# COMPACT_ATOMS: atom_id res chain seq x y z
N MET A 1 7.39 2.54 -12.97
CA MET A 1 7.40 3.21 -11.64
C MET A 1 8.78 3.76 -11.38
N LEU A 2 8.90 5.04 -11.03
CA LEU A 2 10.18 5.70 -10.71
C LEU A 2 10.91 5.02 -9.54
N ALA A 3 10.15 4.47 -8.59
CA ALA A 3 10.65 3.68 -7.45
C ALA A 3 11.40 2.39 -7.85
N ARG A 4 11.27 1.91 -9.10
CA ARG A 4 12.01 0.72 -9.57
C ARG A 4 13.50 0.97 -9.78
N GLY A 5 13.93 2.23 -9.78
CA GLY A 5 15.33 2.62 -9.99
C GLY A 5 16.11 3.01 -8.73
N SER A 6 15.49 3.11 -7.55
CA SER A 6 16.17 3.52 -6.32
C SER A 6 15.47 3.03 -5.06
N ALA A 7 16.13 2.15 -4.31
CA ALA A 7 15.67 1.66 -3.01
C ALA A 7 15.61 2.80 -1.96
N GLU A 8 16.54 3.75 -2.04
CA GLU A 8 16.58 4.93 -1.16
C GLU A 8 15.35 5.83 -1.34
N LEU A 9 14.86 5.96 -2.58
CA LEU A 9 13.61 6.68 -2.87
C LEU A 9 12.40 5.94 -2.28
N CYS A 10 12.38 4.61 -2.29
CA CYS A 10 11.33 3.83 -1.64
C CYS A 10 11.28 4.12 -0.13
N ASP A 11 12.43 4.11 0.55
CA ASP A 11 12.51 4.37 1.99
C ASP A 11 12.03 5.78 2.35
N GLN A 12 12.39 6.80 1.54
CA GLN A 12 11.91 8.17 1.71
C GLN A 12 10.38 8.26 1.48
N MET A 13 9.84 7.59 0.47
CA MET A 13 8.40 7.56 0.20
C MET A 13 7.62 6.89 1.34
N ILE A 14 8.19 5.82 1.91
CA ILE A 14 7.64 5.12 3.08
C ILE A 14 7.58 6.07 4.28
N GLN A 15 8.65 6.81 4.55
CA GLN A 15 8.69 7.84 5.60
C GLN A 15 7.68 8.98 5.37
N MET A 16 7.37 9.32 4.11
CA MET A 16 6.38 10.34 3.75
C MET A 16 4.91 9.86 3.80
N ARG A 17 4.63 8.72 4.42
CA ARG A 17 3.27 8.13 4.51
C ARG A 17 2.62 7.89 3.14
N VAL A 18 3.42 7.60 2.10
CA VAL A 18 2.87 7.28 0.76
C VAL A 18 1.91 6.09 0.83
N VAL A 19 2.22 5.08 1.65
CA VAL A 19 1.35 3.89 1.81
C VAL A 19 -0.05 4.29 2.30
N HIS A 20 -0.16 5.21 3.26
CA HIS A 20 -1.45 5.69 3.77
C HIS A 20 -2.31 6.32 2.68
N HIS A 21 -1.73 7.23 1.90
CA HIS A 21 -2.44 7.93 0.82
C HIS A 21 -2.82 6.97 -0.31
N LEU A 22 -1.95 6.01 -0.64
CA LEU A 22 -2.26 5.00 -1.66
C LEU A 22 -3.41 4.10 -1.20
N LEU A 23 -3.45 3.67 0.06
CA LEU A 23 -4.58 2.91 0.60
C LEU A 23 -5.87 3.73 0.55
N PHE A 24 -5.82 5.02 0.88
CA PHE A 24 -6.98 5.90 0.76
C PHE A 24 -7.48 5.97 -0.70
N VAL A 25 -6.57 6.13 -1.67
CA VAL A 25 -6.92 6.12 -3.10
C VAL A 25 -7.50 4.76 -3.53
N MET A 26 -6.99 3.64 -3.01
CA MET A 26 -7.56 2.31 -3.24
C MET A 26 -8.99 2.19 -2.71
N GLY A 27 -9.36 2.90 -1.64
CA GLY A 27 -10.73 2.97 -1.12
C GLY A 27 -11.66 3.87 -1.94
N ASN A 28 -11.13 4.74 -2.81
CA ASN A 28 -11.96 5.68 -3.57
C ASN A 28 -12.53 5.05 -4.85
N THR A 29 -13.75 4.51 -4.75
CA THR A 29 -14.43 3.78 -5.83
C THR A 29 -14.88 4.63 -7.00
N GLU A 30 -14.90 5.96 -6.87
CA GLU A 30 -15.31 6.88 -7.94
C GLU A 30 -14.24 7.02 -9.06
N HIS A 31 -13.02 6.57 -8.80
CA HIS A 31 -11.89 6.73 -9.72
C HIS A 31 -11.14 5.41 -9.93
N THR A 32 -11.71 4.55 -10.77
CA THR A 32 -11.21 3.18 -11.04
C THR A 32 -9.74 3.13 -11.48
N GLU A 33 -9.31 4.03 -12.36
CA GLU A 33 -7.92 4.02 -12.83
C GLU A 33 -6.94 4.43 -11.72
N SER A 34 -7.33 5.40 -10.88
CA SER A 34 -6.56 5.78 -9.69
C SER A 34 -6.46 4.63 -8.68
N GLN A 35 -7.55 3.90 -8.43
CA GLN A 35 -7.52 2.69 -7.59
C GLN A 35 -6.56 1.64 -8.13
N ARG A 36 -6.59 1.39 -9.44
CA ARG A 36 -5.74 0.39 -10.11
C ARG A 36 -4.26 0.76 -9.95
N GLN A 37 -3.90 2.01 -10.25
CA GLN A 37 -2.52 2.48 -10.12
C GLN A 37 -2.05 2.48 -8.67
N ALA A 38 -2.92 2.85 -7.72
CA ALA A 38 -2.60 2.81 -6.30
C ALA A 38 -2.38 1.37 -5.81
N SER A 39 -3.24 0.44 -6.22
CA SER A 39 -3.10 -0.98 -5.86
C SER A 39 -1.77 -1.55 -6.35
N ARG A 40 -1.38 -1.27 -7.60
CA ARG A 40 -0.09 -1.69 -8.15
C ARG A 40 1.10 -1.06 -7.41
N ALA A 41 0.95 0.18 -6.96
CA ALA A 41 2.00 0.86 -6.19
C ALA A 41 2.19 0.23 -4.82
N VAL A 42 1.08 -0.09 -4.12
CA VAL A 42 1.14 -0.75 -2.80
C VAL A 42 1.67 -2.17 -2.93
N GLU A 43 1.22 -2.94 -3.93
CA GLU A 43 1.76 -4.27 -4.23
C GLU A 43 3.28 -4.24 -4.45
N TYR A 44 3.75 -3.31 -5.30
CA TYR A 44 5.18 -3.15 -5.54
C TYR A 44 5.93 -2.83 -4.25
N LEU A 45 5.47 -1.85 -3.47
CA LEU A 45 6.10 -1.45 -2.21
C LEU A 45 6.15 -2.60 -1.19
N ALA A 46 5.09 -3.40 -1.09
CA ALA A 46 5.04 -4.58 -0.23
C ALA A 46 6.05 -5.64 -0.69
N SER A 47 6.15 -5.89 -2.00
CA SER A 47 7.05 -6.90 -2.56
C SER A 47 8.54 -6.58 -2.39
N VAL A 48 8.89 -5.29 -2.29
CA VAL A 48 10.29 -4.84 -2.16
C VAL A 48 10.69 -4.49 -0.73
N SER A 49 9.73 -4.35 0.18
CA SER A 49 9.98 -4.00 1.58
C SER A 49 9.10 -4.85 2.52
N PRO A 50 9.69 -5.86 3.18
CA PRO A 50 8.97 -6.68 4.17
C PRO A 50 8.33 -5.86 5.29
N VAL A 51 8.95 -4.74 5.65
CA VAL A 51 8.41 -3.79 6.63
C VAL A 51 7.08 -3.20 6.15
N VAL A 52 6.97 -2.86 4.86
CA VAL A 52 5.71 -2.36 4.29
C VAL A 52 4.66 -3.47 4.29
N GLU A 53 5.03 -4.69 3.91
CA GLU A 53 4.11 -5.83 3.93
C GLU A 53 3.54 -6.09 5.33
N ASP A 54 4.39 -6.08 6.36
CA ASP A 54 3.97 -6.26 7.75
C ASP A 54 3.03 -5.15 8.22
N GLN A 55 3.33 -3.90 7.86
CA GLN A 55 2.47 -2.77 8.21
C GLN A 55 1.12 -2.82 7.47
N LEU A 56 1.10 -3.27 6.22
CA LEU A 56 -0.14 -3.51 5.48
C LEU A 56 -0.95 -4.62 6.14
N ARG A 57 -0.33 -5.75 6.50
CA ARG A 57 -1.01 -6.86 7.19
C ARG A 57 -1.72 -6.39 8.46
N ILE A 58 -1.08 -5.51 9.23
CA ILE A 58 -1.66 -4.89 10.43
C ILE A 58 -2.79 -3.93 10.07
N ALA A 59 -2.59 -3.06 9.07
CA ALA A 59 -3.52 -1.97 8.76
C ALA A 59 -4.79 -2.40 8.04
N ILE A 60 -4.67 -3.27 7.03
CA ILE A 60 -5.79 -3.66 6.15
C ILE A 60 -6.25 -5.11 6.38
N GLY A 61 -5.52 -5.85 7.22
CA GLY A 61 -5.79 -7.23 7.52
C GLY A 61 -5.27 -8.20 6.45
N GLU A 62 -4.96 -9.40 6.93
CA GLU A 62 -4.37 -10.49 6.14
C GLU A 62 -5.22 -10.89 4.91
N LYS A 63 -6.56 -10.87 5.03
CA LYS A 63 -7.45 -11.19 3.90
C LYS A 63 -7.25 -10.23 2.73
N LEU A 64 -7.28 -8.92 3.00
CA LEU A 64 -7.19 -7.91 1.95
C LEU A 64 -5.76 -7.82 1.38
N LEU A 65 -4.74 -8.03 2.23
CA LEU A 65 -3.35 -8.16 1.78
C LEU A 65 -3.19 -9.32 0.79
N ARG A 66 -3.75 -10.50 1.08
CA ARG A 66 -3.69 -11.63 0.13
C ARG A 66 -4.35 -11.29 -1.20
N MET A 67 -5.54 -10.69 -1.18
CA MET A 67 -6.24 -10.29 -2.41
C MET A 67 -5.41 -9.29 -3.24
N LEU A 68 -4.71 -8.36 -2.56
CA LEU A 68 -3.80 -7.41 -3.20
C LEU A 68 -2.61 -8.12 -3.86
N MET A 69 -1.96 -9.04 -3.15
CA MET A 69 -0.80 -9.77 -3.66
C MET A 69 -1.14 -10.83 -4.72
N GLU A 70 -2.39 -11.31 -4.76
CA GLU A 70 -2.87 -12.21 -5.81
C GLU A 70 -3.05 -11.50 -7.15
N ASN A 71 -3.71 -10.33 -7.15
CA ASN A 71 -3.91 -9.53 -8.36
C ASN A 71 -4.34 -8.10 -8.04
N ALA A 72 -3.36 -7.19 -7.94
CA ALA A 72 -3.61 -5.77 -7.72
C ALA A 72 -4.35 -5.08 -8.89
N GLU A 73 -4.19 -5.57 -10.12
CA GLU A 73 -4.80 -4.95 -11.31
C GLU A 73 -6.32 -5.09 -11.37
N THR A 74 -6.87 -6.12 -10.74
CA THR A 74 -8.32 -6.41 -10.72
C THR A 74 -8.92 -6.34 -9.31
N LEU A 75 -8.13 -5.95 -8.31
CA LEU A 75 -8.59 -5.88 -6.92
C LEU A 75 -9.83 -5.00 -6.75
N TYR A 76 -9.87 -3.86 -7.44
CA TYR A 76 -10.97 -2.88 -7.34
C TYR A 76 -12.35 -3.46 -7.69
N THR A 77 -12.43 -4.52 -8.51
CA THR A 77 -13.71 -5.17 -8.85
C THR A 77 -14.17 -6.16 -7.78
N LYS A 78 -13.31 -6.46 -6.79
CA LYS A 78 -13.53 -7.51 -5.78
C LYS A 78 -13.69 -6.94 -4.36
N LEU A 79 -13.51 -5.64 -4.18
CA LEU A 79 -13.63 -5.00 -2.86
C LEU A 79 -15.09 -5.00 -2.40
N ASP A 80 -15.31 -5.49 -1.19
CA ASP A 80 -16.59 -5.34 -0.50
C ASP A 80 -16.65 -4.00 0.27
N PRO A 81 -17.85 -3.50 0.64
CA PRO A 81 -17.98 -2.21 1.34
C PRO A 81 -17.18 -2.13 2.65
N THR A 82 -16.98 -3.25 3.35
CA THR A 82 -16.18 -3.28 4.59
C THR A 82 -14.71 -3.06 4.26
N GLN A 83 -14.20 -3.70 3.21
CA GLN A 83 -12.84 -3.53 2.74
C GLN A 83 -12.58 -2.10 2.23
N VAL A 84 -13.56 -1.49 1.57
CA VAL A 84 -13.52 -0.08 1.16
C VAL A 84 -13.41 0.83 2.38
N ASP A 85 -14.24 0.62 3.40
CA ASP A 85 -14.20 1.40 4.63
C ASP A 85 -12.84 1.28 5.35
N VAL A 86 -12.30 0.06 5.48
CA VAL A 86 -10.96 -0.20 6.03
C VAL A 86 -9.86 0.58 5.31
N LEU A 87 -9.93 0.67 3.97
CA LEU A 87 -8.98 1.42 3.16
C LEU A 87 -9.09 2.93 3.39
N LEU A 88 -10.31 3.46 3.48
CA LEU A 88 -10.58 4.89 3.69
C LEU A 88 -10.25 5.35 5.12
N SER A 89 -10.46 4.49 6.11
CA SER A 89 -10.21 4.78 7.53
C SER A 89 -8.80 4.39 8.00
N ASN A 90 -7.93 3.96 7.09
CA ASN A 90 -6.62 3.40 7.45
C ASN A 90 -5.77 4.44 8.21
N GLN A 91 -5.06 3.99 9.24
CA GLN A 91 -4.11 4.83 9.99
C GLN A 91 -2.67 4.34 9.83
N VAL A 92 -2.36 3.67 8.71
CA VAL A 92 -1.04 3.08 8.53
C VAL A 92 0.04 4.15 8.66
N SER A 93 1.07 3.80 9.44
CA SER A 93 2.24 4.62 9.64
C SER A 93 3.41 3.68 9.69
N VAL A 94 4.25 3.69 8.65
CA VAL A 94 5.44 2.87 8.63
C VAL A 94 6.53 3.61 9.41
N PRO A 95 7.01 3.09 10.56
CA PRO A 95 8.09 3.72 11.29
C PRO A 95 9.33 3.78 10.41
N GLY A 96 9.94 4.95 10.29
CA GLY A 96 11.14 5.14 9.47
C GLY A 96 12.24 4.17 9.91
N VAL A 97 12.86 3.49 8.93
CA VAL A 97 14.06 2.68 9.14
C VAL A 97 15.08 3.57 9.85
N LYS A 98 15.42 3.25 11.10
CA LYS A 98 16.49 3.96 11.81
C LYS A 98 17.76 3.74 11.01
N GLU A 99 18.40 4.82 10.57
CA GLU A 99 19.78 4.75 10.11
C GLU A 99 20.59 4.04 11.21
N VAL A 100 21.18 2.90 10.87
CA VAL A 100 22.18 2.27 11.73
C VAL A 100 23.40 3.19 11.69
N THR A 101 23.49 4.10 12.65
CA THR A 101 24.68 4.91 12.85
C THR A 101 25.80 3.96 13.26
N LYS A 102 26.82 3.85 12.40
CA LYS A 102 28.07 3.14 12.70
C LYS A 102 28.85 3.85 13.80
#